data_AF-A0AAD2YAM0-F1
#
_entry.id   AF-A0AAD2YAM0-F1
#
_cell.length_a   1.000
_cell.length_b   1.000
_cell.length_c   1.000
_cell.angle_alpha   90.00
_cell.angle_beta   90.00
_cell.angle_gamma   90.00
#
_symmetry.space_group_name_H-M   'P 1'
#
loop_
_entity.id
_entity.type
_entity.pdbx_description
1 polymer ?
#
loop_
_entity_poly.entity_id
_entity_poly.type
_entity_poly.pdbx_seq_one_letter_code
_entity_poly.pdbx_strand_id
1 'polypeptide(L)'
;MDKQYLHEKLNCLRSQYLDSTNGEILAKQVNDVQMSKKMLRIKKKLVNLEMERCQKMIEHRDLSKIEQKISEQKMLFEKCCKQK
;
A
#
# COMPACT_ATOMS: atom_id res chain seq x y z
N MET A 1 -31.39 12.22 38.78
CA MET A 1 -30.29 11.50 38.09
C MET A 1 -29.01 11.84 38.81
N ASP A 2 -28.27 10.83 39.27
CA ASP A 2 -27.01 11.03 39.99
C ASP A 2 -25.96 11.66 39.06
N LYS A 3 -25.21 12.63 39.58
CA LYS A 3 -24.18 13.36 38.84
C LYS A 3 -23.04 12.44 38.43
N GLN A 4 -22.73 11.44 39.25
CA GLN A 4 -21.72 10.43 38.93
C GLN A 4 -22.15 9.56 37.74
N TYR A 5 -23.40 9.12 37.73
CA TYR A 5 -23.96 8.32 36.64
C TYR A 5 -23.90 9.04 35.28
N LEU A 6 -24.20 10.34 35.26
CA LEU A 6 -24.12 11.14 34.02
C LEU A 6 -22.67 11.28 33.53
N HIS A 7 -21.72 11.42 34.46
CA HIS A 7 -20.29 11.50 34.14
C HIS A 7 -19.76 10.19 33.56
N GLU A 8 -20.14 9.06 34.16
CA GLU A 8 -19.77 7.72 33.70
C GLU A 8 -20.32 7.44 32.31
N LYS A 9 -21.60 7.79 32.07
CA LYS A 9 -22.25 7.61 30.77
C LYS A 9 -21.60 8.45 29.68
N LEU A 10 -21.25 9.72 29.98
CA LEU A 10 -20.53 10.59 29.05
C LEU A 10 -19.12 10.07 28.73
N ASN A 11 -18.39 9.58 29.74
CA ASN A 11 -17.06 9.00 29.54
C ASN A 11 -17.13 7.72 28.69
N CYS A 12 -18.12 6.86 28.93
CA CYS A 12 -18.32 5.64 28.14
C CYS A 12 -18.62 5.94 26.66
N LEU A 13 -19.49 6.93 26.38
CA LEU A 13 -19.76 7.42 25.03
C LEU A 13 -18.50 8.02 24.38
N ARG A 14 -17.74 8.81 25.14
CA ARG A 14 -16.49 9.43 24.66
C ARG A 14 -15.45 8.39 24.29
N SER A 15 -15.23 7.37 25.12
CA SER A 15 -14.33 6.26 24.81
C SER A 15 -14.79 5.48 23.58
N GLN A 16 -16.07 5.12 23.46
CA GLN A 16 -16.57 4.42 22.26
C GLN A 16 -16.33 5.19 20.96
N TYR A 17 -16.56 6.51 20.96
CA TYR A 17 -16.32 7.35 19.78
C TYR A 17 -14.83 7.50 19.47
N LEU A 18 -14.01 7.75 20.49
CA LEU A 18 -12.56 7.94 20.30
C LEU A 18 -11.88 6.63 19.89
N ASP A 19 -12.18 5.52 20.54
CA ASP A 19 -11.54 4.23 20.26
C ASP A 19 -11.95 3.67 18.88
N SER A 20 -13.21 3.85 18.47
CA SER A 20 -13.66 3.48 17.12
C SER A 20 -12.98 4.34 16.04
N THR A 21 -12.91 5.66 16.26
CA THR A 21 -12.29 6.59 15.30
C THR A 21 -10.77 6.36 15.21
N ASN A 22 -10.10 6.16 16.35
CA ASN A 22 -8.67 5.89 16.42
C ASN A 22 -8.32 4.54 15.77
N GLY A 23 -9.16 3.53 15.94
CA GLY A 23 -9.02 2.22 15.29
C GLY A 23 -9.09 2.32 13.76
N GLU A 24 -10.05 3.07 13.22
CA GLU A 24 -10.16 3.30 11.78
C GLU A 24 -8.98 4.11 11.22
N ILE A 25 -8.54 5.16 11.94
CA ILE A 25 -7.39 5.97 11.54
C ILE A 25 -6.11 5.12 11.50
N LEU A 26 -5.89 4.29 12.53
CA LEU A 26 -4.74 3.41 12.61
C LEU A 26 -4.77 2.34 11.51
N ALA A 27 -5.93 1.75 11.24
CA ALA A 27 -6.11 0.79 10.15
C ALA A 27 -5.82 1.41 8.77
N LYS A 28 -6.30 2.64 8.52
CA LYS A 28 -5.98 3.40 7.30
C LYS A 28 -4.49 3.68 7.17
N GLN A 29 -3.83 4.13 8.24
CA GLN A 29 -2.39 4.39 8.25
C GLN A 29 -1.56 3.12 8.00
N VAL A 30 -1.93 2.00 8.61
CA VAL A 30 -1.25 0.71 8.40
C VAL A 30 -1.41 0.24 6.95
N ASN A 31 -2.60 0.37 6.38
CA ASN A 31 -2.86 0.06 4.97
C ASN A 31 -2.05 0.95 4.02
N ASP A 32 -1.98 2.26 4.28
CA ASP A 32 -1.19 3.21 3.49
C ASP A 32 0.31 2.89 3.52
N VAL A 33 0.85 2.58 4.71
CA VAL A 33 2.24 2.15 4.87
C VAL A 33 2.49 0.84 4.13
N GLN A 34 1.55 -0.11 4.19
CA GLN A 34 1.67 -1.39 3.49
C GLN A 34 1.61 -1.20 1.97
N MET A 35 0.73 -0.34 1.46
CA MET A 35 0.66 0.01 0.05
C MET A 35 1.94 0.69 -0.43
N SER A 36 2.48 1.63 0.36
CA SER A 36 3.76 2.28 0.07
C SER A 36 4.91 1.25 -0.04
N LYS A 37 4.97 0.27 0.87
CA LYS A 37 5.96 -0.82 0.81
C LYS A 37 5.77 -1.73 -0.40
N LYS A 38 4.53 -2.11 -0.76
CA LYS A 38 4.24 -2.91 -1.96
C LYS A 38 4.66 -2.17 -3.23
N MET A 39 4.33 -0.88 -3.31
CA MET A 39 4.66 -0.01 -4.43
C MET A 39 6.19 0.14 -4.61
N LEU A 40 6.93 0.31 -3.51
CA LEU A 40 8.38 0.37 -3.52
C LEU A 40 9.01 -0.94 -4.03
N ARG A 41 8.46 -2.10 -3.65
CA ARG A 41 8.93 -3.41 -4.17
C ARG A 41 8.72 -3.54 -5.67
N ILE A 42 7.57 -3.11 -6.18
CA ILE A 42 7.29 -3.14 -7.63
C ILE A 42 8.26 -2.22 -8.39
N LYS A 43 8.51 -1.00 -7.89
CA LYS A 43 9.50 -0.08 -8.48
C LYS A 43 10.90 -0.69 -8.53
N LYS A 44 11.38 -1.30 -7.43
CA LYS A 44 12.68 -1.99 -7.41
C LYS A 44 12.74 -3.13 -8.44
N LYS A 45 11.67 -3.91 -8.56
CA LYS A 45 11.61 -5.01 -9.53
C LYS A 45 11.61 -4.51 -10.98
N LEU A 46 10.95 -3.39 -11.26
CA LEU A 46 10.99 -2.74 -12.57
C LEU A 46 12.40 -2.29 -12.94
N VAL A 47 13.13 -1.64 -12.02
CA VAL A 47 14.53 -1.23 -12.26
C VAL A 47 15.40 -2.44 -12.61
N ASN A 48 15.29 -3.54 -11.85
CA ASN A 48 16.07 -4.75 -12.13
C ASN A 48 15.75 -5.36 -13.50
N LEU A 49 14.47 -5.36 -13.90
CA LEU A 49 14.06 -5.87 -15.21
C LEU A 49 14.57 -4.98 -16.36
N GLU A 50 14.58 -3.66 -16.19
CA GLU A 50 15.15 -2.72 -17.17
C GLU A 50 16.69 -2.88 -17.28
N MET A 51 17.37 -3.16 -16.16
CA MET A 51 18.80 -3.51 -16.18
C MET A 51 19.05 -4.81 -16.97
N GLU A 52 18.26 -5.86 -16.72
CA GLU A 52 18.35 -7.12 -17.47
C GLU A 52 18.01 -6.92 -18.96
N ARG A 53 17.03 -6.07 -19.27
CA ARG A 53 16.69 -5.68 -20.65
C ARG A 53 17.88 -5.05 -21.36
N CYS A 54 18.53 -4.09 -20.69
CA CYS A 54 19.70 -3.41 -21.24
C CYS A 54 20.85 -4.39 -21.49
N GLN A 55 21.14 -5.27 -20.54
CA GLN A 55 22.17 -6.30 -20.71
C GLN A 55 21.89 -7.22 -21.90
N LYS A 56 20.65 -7.73 -22.02
CA LYS A 56 20.27 -8.60 -23.15
C LYS A 56 20.31 -7.89 -24.49
N MET A 57 20.01 -6.59 -24.51
CA MET A 57 20.10 -5.77 -25.72
C MET A 57 21.54 -5.66 -26.20
N ILE A 58 22.50 -5.48 -25.27
CA ILE A 58 23.94 -5.49 -25.56
C ILE A 58 24.39 -6.88 -26.06
N GLU A 59 23.87 -7.95 -25.46
CA GLU A 59 24.19 -9.33 -25.84
C GLU A 59 23.47 -9.82 -27.12
N HIS A 60 22.70 -8.95 -27.79
CA HIS A 60 21.86 -9.30 -28.94
C HIS A 60 20.94 -10.52 -28.71
N ARG A 61 20.42 -10.64 -27.48
CA ARG A 61 19.49 -11.71 -27.08
C ARG A 61 18.03 -11.25 -27.19
N ASP A 62 17.13 -12.22 -27.23
CA ASP A 62 15.68 -11.97 -27.24
C ASP A 62 15.22 -11.19 -25.98
N LEU A 63 14.47 -10.13 -26.24
CA LEU A 63 13.91 -9.23 -25.23
C LEU A 63 12.45 -9.52 -24.91
N SER A 64 11.76 -10.30 -25.74
CA SER A 64 10.30 -10.49 -25.70
C SER A 64 9.81 -10.90 -24.30
N LYS A 65 10.50 -11.85 -23.66
CA LYS A 65 10.17 -12.31 -22.30
C LYS A 65 10.37 -11.23 -21.21
N ILE A 66 11.37 -10.37 -21.36
CA ILE A 66 11.62 -9.29 -20.40
C ILE A 66 10.61 -8.16 -20.60
N GLU A 67 10.30 -7.82 -21.84
CA GLU A 67 9.31 -6.78 -22.16
C GLU A 67 7.90 -7.15 -21.69
N GLN A 68 7.54 -8.43 -21.81
CA GLN A 68 6.32 -8.95 -21.21
C GLN A 68 6.33 -8.78 -19.68
N LYS A 69 7.40 -9.19 -18.99
CA LYS A 69 7.53 -9.04 -17.52
C LYS A 69 7.48 -7.57 -17.09
N ILE A 70 8.11 -6.66 -17.82
CA ILE A 70 8.07 -5.22 -17.54
C ILE A 70 6.63 -4.71 -17.66
N SER A 71 5.92 -5.09 -18.73
CA SER A 71 4.53 -4.70 -18.96
C SER A 71 3.60 -5.22 -17.85
N GLU A 72 3.76 -6.48 -17.44
CA GLU A 72 3.04 -7.05 -16.31
C GLU A 72 3.31 -6.30 -14.99
N GLN A 73 4.57 -5.96 -14.70
CA GLN A 73 4.91 -5.19 -13.50
C GLN A 73 4.35 -3.76 -13.55
N LYS A 74 4.31 -3.11 -14.71
CA LYS A 74 3.67 -1.79 -14.90
C LYS A 74 2.16 -1.87 -14.64
N MET A 75 1.48 -2.90 -15.15
CA MET A 75 0.05 -3.12 -14.85
C MET A 75 -0.20 -3.38 -13.37
N LEU A 76 0.65 -4.15 -12.70
CA LEU A 76 0.55 -4.38 -11.25
C LEU A 76 0.74 -3.08 -10.47
N PHE A 77 1.69 -2.24 -10.88
CA PHE A 77 1.90 -0.93 -10.28
C PHE A 77 0.65 -0.05 -10.41
N GLU A 78 0.07 0.02 -11.61
CA GLU A 78 -1.13 0.81 -11.87
C GLU A 78 -2.34 0.33 -11.06
N LYS A 79 -2.54 -0.99 -10.96
CA LYS A 79 -3.57 -1.58 -10.09
C LYS A 79 -3.38 -1.20 -8.62
N CYS A 80 -2.14 -1.21 -8.13
CA CYS A 80 -1.84 -0.75 -6.76
C CYS A 80 -2.06 0.76 -6.58
N CYS A 81 -1.81 1.59 -7.60
CA CYS A 81 -2.10 3.02 -7.54
C CYS A 81 -3.61 3.33 -7.49
N LYS A 82 -4.43 2.57 -8.22
CA LYS A 82 -5.89 2.73 -8.29
C LYS A 82 -6.64 2.19 -7.06
N GLN A 83 -5.94 1.51 -6.16
CA GLN A 83 -6.47 1.02 -4.88
C GLN A 83 -6.25 2.01 -3.71
N LYS A 84 -5.76 3.21 -4.00
CA LYS A 84 -5.72 4.36 -3.06
C LYS A 84 -7.08 5.04 -3.00
#